data_AF-A0A6C0B8Z2-F1
#
_entry.id   AF-A0A6C0B8Z2-F1
#
_cell.length_a   1.000
_cell.length_b   1.000
_cell.length_c   1.000
_cell.angle_alpha   90.00
_cell.angle_beta   90.00
_cell.angle_gamma   90.00
#
_symmetry.space_group_name_H-M   'P 1'
#
loop_
_entity.id
_entity.type
_entity.pdbx_description
1 polymer ?
#
loop_
_entity_poly.entity_id
_entity_poly.type
_entity_poly.pdbx_seq_one_letter_code
_entity_poly.pdbx_strand_id
1 'polypeptide(L)'
;MKHKQNKYIYILIVILYVVYYFFEESENYTTSINLRTLEKDGFCVLYNPQYIKTISEPCIKLQEDVLSHLPDGYVFMDYIYKINDGALSTFHRDVTSSKTIYKTDYPVYTLILYKYEGDLLSVCPNSNATHPFVGSRIVNVEGKAGTCFLFDCDLLHAGCTNYCKERHVIQYKLCHQQDIHKLSHLQGIRNEKNDVCSLTLYNSMMRKLSYYFQLPINSILYPLMIKRENKKTIIGKIQSFIPIKYYNNV
;
A
#
# COMPACT_ATOMS: atom_id res chain seq x y z
N MET A 1 -27.53 -39.00 -8.02
CA MET A 1 -27.63 -37.86 -8.96
C MET A 1 -27.62 -36.49 -8.29
N LYS A 2 -28.32 -36.25 -7.16
CA LYS A 2 -28.35 -34.93 -6.46
C LYS A 2 -26.97 -34.35 -6.09
N HIS A 3 -25.98 -35.16 -5.70
CA HIS A 3 -24.63 -34.67 -5.39
C HIS A 3 -23.84 -34.11 -6.60
N LYS A 4 -24.10 -34.58 -7.83
CA LYS A 4 -23.40 -34.07 -9.02
C LYS A 4 -23.88 -32.67 -9.41
N GLN A 5 -25.16 -32.37 -9.20
CA GLN A 5 -25.77 -31.08 -9.54
C GLN A 5 -25.23 -29.95 -8.64
N ASN A 6 -24.95 -30.26 -7.37
CA ASN A 6 -24.41 -29.29 -6.41
C ASN A 6 -22.96 -28.86 -6.74
N LYS A 7 -22.13 -29.74 -7.31
CA LYS A 7 -20.73 -29.42 -7.66
C LYS A 7 -20.62 -28.27 -8.67
N TYR A 8 -21.48 -28.26 -9.68
CA TYR A 8 -21.46 -27.21 -10.71
C TYR A 8 -21.90 -25.85 -10.17
N ILE A 9 -22.80 -25.83 -9.19
CA ILE A 9 -23.23 -24.60 -8.51
C ILE A 9 -22.05 -23.98 -7.75
N TYR A 10 -21.29 -24.76 -6.98
CA TYR A 10 -20.11 -24.23 -6.27
C TYR A 10 -19.03 -23.72 -7.23
N ILE A 11 -18.78 -24.43 -8.32
CA ILE A 11 -17.83 -23.98 -9.36
C ILE A 11 -18.31 -22.66 -9.97
N LEU A 12 -19.59 -22.54 -10.30
CA LEU A 12 -20.16 -21.31 -10.84
C LEU A 12 -20.04 -20.15 -9.85
N ILE A 13 -20.33 -20.36 -8.56
CA ILE A 13 -20.17 -19.33 -7.52
C ILE A 13 -18.71 -18.87 -7.43
N VAL A 14 -17.74 -19.79 -7.46
CA VAL A 14 -16.32 -19.44 -7.45
C VAL A 14 -15.93 -18.66 -8.70
N ILE A 15 -16.40 -19.07 -9.88
CA ILE A 15 -16.15 -18.32 -11.13
C ILE A 15 -16.74 -16.92 -11.05
N LEU A 16 -17.99 -16.77 -10.62
CA LEU A 16 -18.64 -15.46 -10.46
C LEU A 16 -17.90 -14.59 -9.44
N TYR A 17 -17.43 -15.18 -8.34
CA TYR A 17 -16.58 -14.50 -7.36
C TYR A 17 -15.29 -14.00 -8.01
N VAL A 18 -14.53 -14.86 -8.69
CA VAL A 18 -13.28 -14.47 -9.36
C VAL A 18 -13.52 -13.37 -10.41
N VAL A 19 -14.57 -13.50 -11.21
CA VAL A 19 -14.96 -12.51 -12.23
C VAL A 19 -15.32 -11.18 -11.59
N TYR A 20 -16.12 -11.17 -10.51
CA TYR A 20 -16.48 -9.96 -9.79
C TYR A 20 -15.26 -9.19 -9.29
N TYR A 21 -14.28 -9.88 -8.72
CA TYR A 21 -13.02 -9.31 -8.26
C TYR A 21 -11.99 -9.03 -9.35
N PHE A 22 -12.28 -9.40 -10.61
CA PHE A 22 -11.43 -9.07 -11.76
C PHE A 22 -11.60 -7.61 -12.18
N PHE A 23 -12.80 -7.06 -11.96
CA PHE A 23 -13.11 -5.66 -12.24
C PHE A 23 -12.54 -4.73 -11.16
N GLU A 24 -11.81 -3.72 -11.60
CA GLU A 24 -11.34 -2.63 -10.75
C GLU A 24 -12.31 -1.45 -10.87
N GLU A 25 -12.53 -0.77 -9.76
CA GLU A 25 -13.25 0.49 -9.72
C GLU A 25 -12.25 1.65 -9.93
N SER A 26 -12.77 2.79 -10.36
CA SER A 26 -12.02 4.04 -10.43
C SER A 26 -12.79 5.15 -9.73
N GLU A 27 -12.08 5.99 -8.99
CA GLU A 27 -12.65 7.18 -8.35
C GLU A 27 -11.69 8.36 -8.42
N ASN A 28 -12.26 9.57 -8.41
CA ASN A 28 -11.49 10.79 -8.33
C ASN A 28 -11.14 11.10 -6.86
N TYR A 29 -10.03 11.81 -6.61
CA TYR A 29 -9.61 12.20 -5.27
C TYR A 29 -10.68 13.02 -4.53
N THR A 30 -11.47 13.83 -5.23
CA THR A 30 -12.57 14.60 -4.61
C THR A 30 -13.67 13.69 -4.08
N THR A 31 -14.05 12.66 -4.85
CA THR A 31 -14.94 11.60 -4.39
C THR A 31 -14.35 10.88 -3.18
N SER A 32 -13.06 10.55 -3.24
CA SER A 32 -12.36 9.83 -2.17
C SER A 32 -12.32 10.62 -0.85
N ILE A 33 -12.05 11.93 -0.92
CA ILE A 33 -12.05 12.84 0.24
C ILE A 33 -13.39 12.79 0.98
N ASN A 34 -14.49 12.72 0.25
CA ASN A 34 -15.83 12.77 0.83
C ASN A 34 -16.34 11.39 1.29
N LEU A 35 -15.88 10.30 0.67
CA LEU A 35 -16.41 8.96 0.92
C LEU A 35 -15.56 8.09 1.85
N ARG A 36 -14.24 8.31 1.89
CA ARG A 36 -13.27 7.38 2.49
C ARG A 36 -12.79 7.90 3.84
N THR A 37 -12.87 7.06 4.86
CA THR A 37 -12.37 7.37 6.20
C THR A 37 -11.45 6.27 6.73
N LEU A 38 -10.52 6.63 7.62
CA LEU A 38 -9.63 5.66 8.27
C LEU A 38 -10.41 4.55 8.98
N GLU A 39 -11.50 4.88 9.66
CA GLU A 39 -12.31 3.94 10.42
C GLU A 39 -13.04 2.93 9.52
N LYS A 40 -13.63 3.40 8.41
CA LYS A 40 -14.48 2.57 7.55
C LYS A 40 -13.69 1.84 6.47
N ASP A 41 -12.71 2.52 5.88
CA ASP A 41 -12.02 2.07 4.67
C ASP A 41 -10.54 1.76 4.95
N GLY A 42 -10.01 2.08 6.14
CA GLY A 42 -8.59 1.92 6.45
C GLY A 42 -7.68 2.95 5.77
N PHE A 43 -8.26 3.93 5.07
CA PHE A 43 -7.55 5.09 4.50
C PHE A 43 -8.45 6.31 4.40
N CYS A 44 -7.84 7.48 4.37
CA CYS A 44 -8.46 8.71 3.90
C CYS A 44 -7.58 9.44 2.89
N VAL A 45 -8.18 10.36 2.16
CA VAL A 45 -7.50 11.20 1.17
C VAL A 45 -7.56 12.64 1.65
N LEU A 46 -6.44 13.36 1.57
CA LEU A 46 -6.39 14.80 1.82
C LEU A 46 -5.80 15.50 0.60
N TYR A 47 -6.21 16.74 0.36
CA TYR A 47 -5.68 17.55 -0.71
C TYR A 47 -5.47 18.98 -0.24
N ASN A 48 -4.28 19.51 -0.51
CA ASN A 48 -3.99 20.91 -0.40
C ASN A 48 -2.87 21.28 -1.37
N PRO A 49 -3.03 22.29 -2.23
CA PRO A 49 -1.97 22.69 -3.16
C PRO A 49 -0.70 23.14 -2.42
N GLN A 50 -0.77 23.54 -1.15
CA GLN A 50 0.42 23.90 -0.38
C GLN A 50 1.32 22.70 -0.03
N TYR A 51 0.79 21.48 -0.04
CA TYR A 51 1.59 20.28 0.23
C TYR A 51 2.68 20.07 -0.82
N ILE A 52 2.54 20.64 -2.03
CA ILE A 52 3.58 20.55 -3.06
C ILE A 52 4.89 21.22 -2.63
N LYS A 53 4.84 22.16 -1.67
CA LYS A 53 6.02 22.84 -1.12
C LYS A 53 6.91 21.95 -0.24
N THR A 54 6.41 20.77 0.16
CA THR A 54 7.18 19.78 0.94
C THR A 54 8.37 19.25 0.12
N ILE A 55 9.61 19.53 0.53
CA ILE A 55 10.81 19.09 -0.19
C ILE A 55 11.34 17.76 0.34
N SER A 56 11.36 17.60 1.66
CA SER A 56 11.79 16.37 2.32
C SER A 56 10.94 16.14 3.55
N GLU A 57 11.12 16.95 4.59
CA GLU A 57 10.28 16.90 5.79
C GLU A 57 8.87 17.46 5.50
N PRO A 58 7.81 16.91 6.13
CA PRO A 58 6.45 17.37 5.92
C PRO A 58 6.36 18.87 6.28
N CYS A 59 5.78 19.68 5.40
CA CYS A 59 5.52 21.07 5.75
C CYS A 59 4.49 21.16 6.89
N ILE A 60 4.52 22.27 7.65
CA ILE A 60 3.66 22.48 8.82
C ILE A 60 2.20 22.19 8.49
N LYS A 61 1.69 22.72 7.37
CA LYS A 61 0.30 22.51 6.95
C LYS A 61 -0.05 21.03 6.70
N LEU A 62 0.86 20.27 6.07
CA LEU A 62 0.67 18.84 5.86
C LEU A 62 0.67 18.09 7.20
N GLN A 63 1.58 18.44 8.09
CA GLN A 63 1.69 17.82 9.40
C GLN A 63 0.43 18.07 10.25
N GLU A 64 -0.03 19.32 10.33
CA GLU A 64 -1.26 19.69 11.05
C GLU A 64 -2.48 18.98 10.49
N ASP A 65 -2.69 19.04 9.16
CA ASP A 65 -3.87 18.46 8.52
C ASP A 65 -3.87 16.92 8.66
N VAL A 66 -2.71 16.26 8.64
CA VAL A 66 -2.63 14.80 8.82
C VAL A 66 -2.86 14.40 10.28
N LEU A 67 -2.21 15.08 11.22
CA LEU A 67 -2.36 14.74 12.64
C LEU A 67 -3.76 15.01 13.16
N SER A 68 -4.51 15.96 12.58
CA SER A 68 -5.91 16.22 12.96
C SER A 68 -6.86 15.08 12.59
N HIS A 69 -6.45 14.12 11.75
CA HIS A 69 -7.23 12.94 11.40
C HIS A 69 -6.90 11.72 12.28
N LEU A 70 -5.92 11.83 13.17
CA LEU A 70 -5.46 10.76 14.04
C LEU A 70 -5.82 11.06 15.49
N PRO A 71 -5.99 10.03 16.34
CA PRO A 71 -6.10 10.24 17.78
C PRO A 71 -4.87 10.95 18.36
N ASP A 72 -5.03 11.54 19.53
CA ASP A 72 -3.93 12.17 20.25
C ASP A 72 -2.76 11.19 20.48
N GLY A 73 -1.54 11.72 20.40
CA GLY A 73 -0.31 10.96 20.64
C GLY A 73 0.32 10.32 19.40
N TYR A 74 -0.29 10.44 18.22
CA TYR A 74 0.37 10.10 16.97
C TYR A 74 1.43 11.14 16.59
N VAL A 75 2.55 10.65 16.04
CA VAL A 75 3.64 11.48 15.56
C VAL A 75 4.17 10.97 14.23
N PHE A 76 4.76 11.88 13.45
CA PHE A 76 5.61 11.49 12.33
C PHE A 76 6.88 10.84 12.87
N MET A 77 7.21 9.67 12.32
CA MET A 77 8.48 9.00 12.61
C MET A 77 9.61 9.68 11.83
N ASP A 78 10.84 9.48 12.30
CA ASP A 78 12.05 9.88 11.59
C ASP A 78 12.30 8.97 10.36
N TYR A 79 11.41 9.04 9.37
CA TYR A 79 11.38 8.17 8.19
C TYR A 79 10.94 8.96 6.96
N ILE A 80 11.76 8.96 5.92
CA ILE A 80 11.40 9.51 4.60
C ILE A 80 11.84 8.55 3.52
N TYR A 81 10.91 8.25 2.62
CA TYR A 81 11.16 7.45 1.43
C TYR A 81 10.66 8.19 0.18
N LYS A 82 11.59 8.58 -0.69
CA LYS A 82 11.30 9.25 -1.96
C LYS A 82 11.33 8.26 -3.09
N ILE A 83 10.34 8.35 -3.96
CA ILE A 83 10.20 7.48 -5.13
C ILE A 83 10.07 8.38 -6.33
N ASN A 84 11.11 8.37 -7.16
CA ASN A 84 11.11 9.05 -8.44
C ASN A 84 11.08 8.01 -9.53
N ASP A 85 10.15 8.19 -10.45
CA ASP A 85 9.94 7.30 -11.58
C ASP A 85 9.72 5.83 -11.19
N GLY A 86 9.13 5.09 -12.12
CA GLY A 86 8.89 3.68 -11.96
C GLY A 86 7.52 3.29 -11.42
N ALA A 87 7.27 1.99 -11.52
CA ALA A 87 5.95 1.42 -11.29
C ALA A 87 5.91 0.72 -9.93
N LEU A 88 5.33 1.38 -8.92
CA LEU A 88 4.86 0.72 -7.71
C LEU A 88 3.61 -0.10 -8.06
N SER A 89 3.79 -1.27 -8.67
CA SER A 89 2.66 -1.92 -9.34
C SER A 89 2.08 -3.12 -8.61
N THR A 90 2.79 -3.75 -7.66
CA THR A 90 2.26 -4.94 -6.96
C THR A 90 1.52 -4.60 -5.69
N PHE A 91 0.41 -5.28 -5.46
CA PHE A 91 -0.38 -5.19 -4.24
C PHE A 91 0.37 -5.80 -3.07
N HIS A 92 0.47 -5.04 -1.98
CA HIS A 92 1.16 -5.43 -0.77
C HIS A 92 0.58 -4.71 0.45
N ARG A 93 0.95 -5.22 1.63
CA ARG A 93 0.83 -4.51 2.91
C ARG A 93 2.23 -4.08 3.35
N ASP A 94 2.30 -3.03 4.15
CA ASP A 94 3.58 -2.51 4.65
C ASP A 94 4.11 -3.36 5.80
N VAL A 95 4.66 -4.52 5.45
CA VAL A 95 5.06 -5.54 6.44
C VAL A 95 6.10 -5.05 7.44
N THR A 96 6.94 -4.07 7.09
CA THR A 96 7.98 -3.52 7.98
C THR A 96 7.43 -2.56 9.03
N SER A 97 6.16 -2.19 8.93
CA SER A 97 5.46 -1.31 9.87
C SER A 97 4.07 -1.86 10.22
N SER A 98 3.84 -3.15 10.00
CA SER A 98 2.56 -3.80 10.26
C SER A 98 2.28 -3.89 11.76
N LYS A 99 1.08 -3.48 12.17
CA LYS A 99 0.60 -3.66 13.55
C LYS A 99 0.60 -5.14 13.92
N THR A 100 0.12 -5.98 13.02
CA THR A 100 0.00 -7.42 13.24
C THR A 100 1.37 -8.09 13.45
N ILE A 101 2.38 -7.70 12.67
CA ILE A 101 3.72 -8.30 12.74
C ILE A 101 4.52 -7.78 13.94
N TYR A 102 4.51 -6.46 14.18
CA TYR A 102 5.31 -5.82 15.23
C TYR A 102 4.59 -5.68 16.57
N LYS A 103 3.32 -6.11 16.64
CA LYS A 103 2.49 -6.10 17.85
C LYS A 103 2.45 -4.71 18.50
N THR A 104 2.30 -3.68 17.68
CA THR A 104 2.04 -2.33 18.17
C THR A 104 0.67 -2.29 18.83
N ASP A 105 0.51 -1.46 19.86
CA ASP A 105 -0.76 -1.35 20.58
C ASP A 105 -1.77 -0.57 19.72
N TYR A 106 -1.26 0.41 18.97
CA TYR A 106 -2.00 1.26 18.06
C TYR A 106 -1.72 0.91 16.59
N PRO A 107 -2.64 1.21 15.66
CA PRO A 107 -2.34 1.19 14.23
C PRO A 107 -1.10 2.01 13.87
N VAL A 108 -0.44 1.60 12.80
CA VAL A 108 0.68 2.35 12.22
C VAL A 108 0.23 2.80 10.85
N TYR A 109 0.50 4.05 10.50
CA TYR A 109 0.02 4.63 9.25
C TYR A 109 1.17 4.99 8.32
N THR A 110 0.89 4.85 7.03
CA THR A 110 1.71 5.39 5.95
C THR A 110 1.02 6.63 5.41
N LEU A 111 1.79 7.69 5.24
CA LEU A 111 1.36 8.86 4.48
C LEU A 111 2.13 8.90 3.17
N ILE A 112 1.43 8.92 2.04
CA ILE A 112 2.03 9.10 0.72
C ILE A 112 1.57 10.43 0.14
N LEU A 113 2.51 11.33 -0.14
CA LEU A 113 2.29 12.60 -0.80
C LEU A 113 2.69 12.51 -2.28
N TYR A 114 1.74 12.81 -3.16
CA TYR A 114 1.95 12.82 -4.60
C TYR A 114 2.32 14.23 -5.09
N LYS A 115 3.47 14.35 -5.76
CA LYS A 115 3.95 15.60 -6.38
C LYS A 115 3.56 15.73 -7.86
N TYR A 116 2.76 14.79 -8.36
CA TYR A 116 2.29 14.74 -9.73
C TYR A 116 0.78 14.51 -9.77
N GLU A 117 0.17 14.66 -10.95
CA GLU A 117 -1.25 14.44 -11.20
C GLU A 117 -1.52 13.22 -12.09
N GLY A 118 -2.75 12.71 -12.07
CA GLY A 118 -3.18 11.53 -12.80
C GLY A 118 -3.36 10.33 -11.88
N ASP A 119 -2.84 9.17 -12.30
CA ASP A 119 -3.01 7.89 -11.61
C ASP A 119 -2.16 7.79 -10.34
N LEU A 120 -2.78 7.77 -9.16
CA LEU A 120 -2.09 7.88 -7.86
C LEU A 120 -1.94 6.52 -7.17
N LEU A 121 -3.00 6.04 -6.52
CA LEU A 121 -2.96 4.88 -5.63
C LEU A 121 -4.13 3.93 -5.90
N SER A 122 -3.83 2.64 -5.95
CA SER A 122 -4.80 1.56 -5.97
C SER A 122 -4.91 0.94 -4.59
N VAL A 123 -6.11 0.91 -4.05
CA VAL A 123 -6.35 0.44 -2.68
C VAL A 123 -7.46 -0.60 -2.68
N CYS A 124 -7.45 -1.47 -1.67
CA CYS A 124 -8.56 -2.35 -1.36
C CYS A 124 -9.20 -1.87 -0.06
N PRO A 125 -10.26 -1.04 -0.13
CA PRO A 125 -10.87 -0.45 1.06
C PRO A 125 -11.23 -1.51 2.12
N ASN A 126 -11.01 -1.19 3.39
CA ASN A 126 -11.31 -2.06 4.54
C ASN A 126 -10.55 -3.41 4.55
N SER A 127 -9.49 -3.54 3.75
CA SER A 127 -8.68 -4.77 3.74
C SER A 127 -7.83 -4.94 5.00
N ASN A 128 -7.52 -3.87 5.73
CA ASN A 128 -6.84 -3.92 7.03
C ASN A 128 -7.71 -4.64 8.09
N ALA A 129 -9.01 -4.35 8.17
CA ALA A 129 -9.92 -4.98 9.13
C ALA A 129 -10.21 -6.46 8.84
N THR A 130 -10.03 -6.88 7.58
CA THR A 130 -10.27 -8.26 7.14
C THR A 130 -9.00 -9.09 7.04
N HIS A 131 -7.85 -8.58 7.52
CA HIS A 131 -6.58 -9.29 7.54
C HIS A 131 -6.71 -10.70 8.16
N PRO A 132 -6.15 -11.76 7.55
CA PRO A 132 -5.27 -11.78 6.37
C PRO A 132 -6.01 -11.89 5.03
N PHE A 133 -7.33 -11.77 5.00
CA PHE A 133 -8.14 -11.86 3.78
C PHE A 133 -8.38 -10.48 3.16
N VAL A 134 -8.91 -10.49 1.94
CA VAL A 134 -9.38 -9.27 1.25
C VAL A 134 -10.73 -9.57 0.64
N GLY A 135 -11.76 -8.89 1.15
CA GLY A 135 -13.13 -8.97 0.66
C GLY A 135 -13.57 -7.72 -0.12
N SER A 136 -12.63 -6.85 -0.49
CA SER A 136 -12.91 -5.62 -1.23
C SER A 136 -12.23 -5.63 -2.60
N ARG A 137 -12.91 -4.99 -3.55
CA ARG A 137 -12.36 -4.77 -4.90
C ARG A 137 -11.25 -3.73 -4.87
N ILE A 138 -10.43 -3.75 -5.91
CA ILE A 138 -9.44 -2.70 -6.16
C ILE A 138 -10.19 -1.43 -6.56
N VAL A 139 -9.85 -0.33 -5.90
CA VAL A 139 -10.27 1.02 -6.25
C VAL A 139 -9.04 1.81 -6.67
N ASN A 140 -9.03 2.30 -7.90
CA ASN A 140 -7.97 3.15 -8.44
C ASN A 140 -8.34 4.62 -8.24
N VAL A 141 -7.48 5.36 -7.55
CA VAL A 141 -7.72 6.77 -7.26
C VAL A 141 -6.82 7.64 -8.13
N GLU A 142 -7.45 8.51 -8.92
CA GLU A 142 -6.78 9.57 -9.68
C GLU A 142 -6.88 10.92 -8.95
N GLY A 143 -5.92 11.82 -9.16
CA GLY A 143 -5.96 13.13 -8.51
C GLY A 143 -4.91 14.13 -8.96
N LYS A 144 -4.81 15.24 -8.24
CA LYS A 144 -3.90 16.35 -8.53
C LYS A 144 -2.62 16.27 -7.71
N ALA A 145 -1.56 16.94 -8.16
CA ALA A 145 -0.38 17.18 -7.35
C ALA A 145 -0.77 17.88 -6.03
N GLY A 146 -0.21 17.40 -4.91
CA GLY A 146 -0.63 17.81 -3.56
C GLY A 146 -1.77 16.96 -2.98
N THR A 147 -2.19 15.89 -3.65
CA THR A 147 -3.03 14.85 -3.04
C THR A 147 -2.16 13.95 -2.17
N CYS A 148 -2.66 13.56 -1.01
CA CYS A 148 -2.01 12.58 -0.15
C CYS A 148 -3.00 11.53 0.38
N PHE A 149 -2.46 10.35 0.66
CA PHE A 149 -3.19 9.22 1.21
C PHE A 149 -2.60 8.89 2.56
N LEU A 150 -3.43 8.93 3.59
CA LEU A 150 -3.10 8.42 4.92
C LEU A 150 -3.82 7.07 5.06
N PHE A 151 -3.07 5.99 5.23
CA PHE A 151 -3.63 4.65 5.26
C PHE A 151 -2.93 3.75 6.28
N ASP A 152 -3.70 2.81 6.83
CA ASP A 152 -3.21 1.79 7.74
C ASP A 152 -2.13 0.94 7.05
N CYS A 153 -1.00 0.69 7.71
CA CYS A 153 0.09 -0.11 7.14
C CYS A 153 -0.34 -1.54 6.80
N ASP A 154 -1.38 -2.05 7.46
CA ASP A 154 -1.99 -3.32 7.11
C ASP A 154 -2.98 -3.19 5.93
N LEU A 155 -3.28 -2.03 5.35
CA LEU A 155 -4.15 -1.93 4.17
C LEU A 155 -3.46 -2.49 2.91
N LEU A 156 -4.16 -3.35 2.15
CA LEU A 156 -3.67 -3.83 0.87
C LEU A 156 -3.76 -2.71 -0.17
N HIS A 157 -2.61 -2.35 -0.75
CA HIS A 157 -2.50 -1.25 -1.70
C HIS A 157 -1.37 -1.49 -2.71
N ALA A 158 -1.37 -0.68 -3.76
CA ALA A 158 -0.31 -0.58 -4.76
C ALA A 158 -0.36 0.83 -5.37
N GLY A 159 0.73 1.30 -5.98
CA GLY A 159 0.60 2.45 -6.89
C GLY A 159 -0.30 2.10 -8.07
N CYS A 160 -1.05 3.08 -8.58
CA CYS A 160 -1.80 2.89 -9.82
C CYS A 160 -0.85 2.65 -11.00
N THR A 161 -1.35 2.05 -12.08
CA THR A 161 -0.64 2.02 -13.36
C THR A 161 -0.71 3.42 -13.97
N ASN A 162 0.43 4.05 -14.27
CA ASN A 162 0.51 5.44 -14.78
C ASN A 162 1.28 5.51 -16.10
N TYR A 163 1.27 4.43 -16.89
CA TYR A 163 1.84 4.36 -18.24
C TYR A 163 3.22 5.02 -18.45
N CYS A 164 4.13 4.88 -17.49
CA CYS A 164 5.47 5.51 -17.50
C CYS A 164 5.49 7.04 -17.59
N LYS A 165 4.43 7.73 -17.19
CA LYS A 165 4.51 9.15 -16.85
C LYS A 165 5.40 9.32 -15.61
N GLU A 166 6.10 10.45 -15.57
CA GLU A 166 6.96 10.83 -14.45
C GLU A 166 6.19 10.76 -13.13
N ARG A 167 6.84 10.23 -12.11
CA ARG A 167 6.28 10.13 -10.76
C ARG A 167 7.26 10.71 -9.78
N HIS A 168 6.76 11.54 -8.90
CA HIS A 168 7.51 11.96 -7.72
C HIS A 168 6.59 11.85 -6.51
N VAL A 169 7.00 11.01 -5.58
CA VAL A 169 6.23 10.64 -4.40
C VAL A 169 7.12 10.71 -3.17
N ILE A 170 6.59 11.22 -2.07
CA ILE A 170 7.26 11.21 -0.77
C ILE A 170 6.39 10.44 0.22
N GLN A 171 6.98 9.44 0.86
CA GLN A 171 6.33 8.59 1.83
C GLN A 171 6.89 8.83 3.23
N TYR A 172 6.00 8.87 4.21
CA TYR A 172 6.28 8.99 5.64
C TYR A 172 5.63 7.85 6.41
N LYS A 173 6.07 7.67 7.66
CA LYS A 173 5.47 6.74 8.61
C LYS A 173 4.99 7.52 9.83
N LEU A 174 3.84 7.14 10.35
CA LEU A 174 3.26 7.70 11.56
C LEU A 174 2.92 6.56 12.52
N CYS A 175 3.23 6.74 13.79
CA CYS A 175 2.86 5.79 14.83
C CYS A 175 2.50 6.54 16.10
N HIS A 176 1.78 5.88 17.00
CA HIS A 176 1.56 6.40 18.33
C HIS A 176 2.88 6.43 19.10
N GLN A 177 3.14 7.50 19.86
CA GLN A 177 4.39 7.72 20.59
C GLN A 177 4.80 6.53 21.48
N GLN A 178 3.82 5.80 22.02
CA GLN A 178 4.05 4.64 22.86
C GLN A 178 4.64 3.45 22.09
N ASP A 179 4.40 3.35 20.78
CA ASP A 179 4.86 2.24 19.94
C ASP A 179 6.18 2.53 19.19
N ILE A 180 6.74 3.74 19.29
CA ILE A 180 7.98 4.13 18.59
C ILE A 180 9.10 3.12 18.83
N HIS A 181 9.25 2.64 20.07
CA HIS A 181 10.30 1.69 20.45
C HIS A 181 10.18 0.33 19.74
N LYS A 182 8.94 -0.10 19.40
CA LYS A 182 8.67 -1.35 18.67
C LYS A 182 9.03 -1.23 17.18
N LEU A 183 9.18 0.00 16.68
CA LEU A 183 9.50 0.33 15.29
C LEU A 183 10.85 1.06 15.16
N SER A 184 11.77 0.81 16.09
CA SER A 184 13.07 1.48 16.14
C SER A 184 13.93 1.26 14.88
N HIS A 185 13.74 0.14 14.18
CA HIS A 185 14.41 -0.15 12.90
C HIS A 185 14.01 0.80 11.77
N LEU A 186 12.93 1.58 11.92
CA LEU A 186 12.49 2.58 10.93
C LEU A 186 13.02 3.98 11.21
N GLN A 187 13.65 4.22 12.36
CA GLN A 187 14.17 5.54 12.73
C GLN A 187 15.43 5.88 11.93
N GLY A 188 15.55 7.14 11.50
CA GLY A 188 16.67 7.65 10.72
C GLY A 188 16.69 7.23 9.25
N ILE A 189 15.65 6.59 8.73
CA ILE A 189 15.64 6.16 7.32
C ILE A 189 15.42 7.37 6.42
N ARG A 190 16.35 7.57 5.47
CA ARG A 190 16.28 8.55 4.38
C ARG A 190 16.69 7.86 3.09
N ASN A 191 15.70 7.40 2.33
CA ASN A 191 15.93 6.65 1.10
C ASN A 191 15.34 7.40 -0.09
N GLU A 192 16.03 7.30 -1.22
CA GLU A 192 15.58 7.80 -2.51
C GLU A 192 15.73 6.68 -3.54
N LYS A 193 14.62 6.29 -4.14
CA LYS A 193 14.56 5.24 -5.14
C LYS A 193 14.22 5.85 -6.49
N ASN A 194 15.14 5.68 -7.43
CA ASN A 194 14.92 5.97 -8.84
C ASN A 194 14.69 4.63 -9.55
N ASP A 195 13.51 4.42 -10.12
CA ASP A 195 13.18 3.16 -10.80
C ASP A 195 12.76 3.42 -12.24
N VAL A 196 13.15 2.52 -13.15
CA VAL A 196 12.83 2.66 -14.57
C VAL A 196 11.48 2.01 -14.82
N CYS A 197 10.53 2.79 -15.30
CA CYS A 197 9.22 2.24 -15.63
C CYS A 197 9.31 1.21 -16.75
N SER A 198 8.66 0.06 -16.53
CA SER A 198 8.56 -1.02 -17.51
C SER A 198 7.13 -1.54 -17.52
N LEU A 199 6.43 -1.35 -18.63
CA LEU A 199 5.07 -1.85 -18.84
C LEU A 199 5.16 -3.11 -19.70
N THR A 200 5.36 -4.25 -19.04
CA THR A 200 5.31 -5.55 -19.70
C THR A 200 4.02 -6.26 -19.31
N LEU A 201 3.52 -7.14 -20.19
CA LEU A 201 2.41 -8.03 -19.86
C LEU A 201 2.71 -8.81 -18.56
N TYR A 202 3.97 -9.20 -18.37
CA TYR A 202 4.44 -9.82 -17.14
C TYR A 202 4.18 -8.94 -15.91
N ASN A 203 4.55 -7.66 -15.92
CA ASN A 203 4.32 -6.76 -14.78
C ASN A 203 2.82 -6.58 -14.49
N SER A 204 1.98 -6.47 -15.52
CA SER A 204 0.52 -6.40 -15.37
C SER A 204 -0.07 -7.68 -14.77
N MET A 205 0.40 -8.85 -15.22
CA MET A 205 0.01 -10.14 -14.64
C MET A 205 0.46 -10.26 -13.19
N MET A 206 1.72 -9.91 -12.89
CA MET A 206 2.26 -9.98 -11.53
C MET A 206 1.52 -9.07 -10.56
N ARG A 207 1.12 -7.87 -11.00
CA ARG A 207 0.24 -6.98 -10.24
C ARG A 207 -1.07 -7.67 -9.86
N LYS A 208 -1.80 -8.23 -10.84
CA LYS A 208 -3.07 -8.92 -10.55
C LYS A 208 -2.88 -10.16 -9.68
N LEU A 209 -1.83 -10.95 -9.93
CA LEU A 209 -1.50 -12.11 -9.12
C LEU A 209 -1.21 -11.71 -7.67
N SER A 210 -0.49 -10.61 -7.44
CA SER A 210 -0.22 -10.13 -6.06
C SER A 210 -1.48 -9.77 -5.28
N TYR A 211 -2.56 -9.37 -5.96
CA TYR A 211 -3.86 -9.15 -5.33
C TYR A 211 -4.54 -10.49 -4.92
N TYR A 212 -4.63 -11.46 -5.85
CA TYR A 212 -5.27 -12.75 -5.56
C TYR A 212 -4.47 -13.63 -4.60
N PHE A 213 -3.14 -13.55 -4.65
CA PHE A 213 -2.22 -14.30 -3.81
C PHE A 213 -1.69 -13.46 -2.65
N GLN A 214 -2.40 -12.40 -2.25
CA GLN A 214 -1.97 -11.54 -1.15
C GLN A 214 -1.85 -12.30 0.17
N LEU A 215 -2.71 -13.29 0.45
CA LEU A 215 -2.68 -14.06 1.71
C LEU A 215 -1.39 -14.88 1.86
N PRO A 216 -1.01 -15.78 0.92
CA PRO A 216 0.23 -16.51 1.06
C PRO A 216 1.46 -15.58 1.05
N ILE A 217 1.42 -14.49 0.27
CA ILE A 217 2.55 -13.55 0.19
C ILE A 217 2.71 -12.75 1.50
N ASN A 218 1.65 -12.08 1.94
CA ASN A 218 1.70 -11.12 3.06
C ASN A 218 1.58 -11.78 4.45
N SER A 219 1.09 -13.02 4.55
CA SER A 219 0.90 -13.68 5.85
C SER A 219 1.78 -14.91 6.08
N ILE A 220 2.20 -15.62 5.02
CA ILE A 220 3.05 -16.81 5.16
C ILE A 220 4.49 -16.47 4.75
N LEU A 221 4.67 -15.78 3.63
CA LEU A 221 5.99 -15.45 3.08
C LEU A 221 6.54 -14.11 3.58
N TYR A 222 5.85 -13.42 4.49
CA TYR A 222 6.30 -12.14 5.05
C TYR A 222 7.71 -12.16 5.66
N PRO A 223 8.21 -13.25 6.29
CA PRO A 223 9.58 -13.26 6.82
C PRO A 223 10.62 -13.05 5.72
N LEU A 224 10.31 -13.49 4.48
CA LEU A 224 11.15 -13.27 3.31
C LEU A 224 11.09 -11.82 2.81
N MET A 225 10.08 -11.06 3.23
CA MET A 225 9.86 -9.68 2.79
C MET A 225 10.42 -8.65 3.78
N ILE A 226 10.71 -9.04 5.02
CA ILE A 226 11.31 -8.14 6.04
C ILE A 226 12.80 -7.90 5.79
N LYS A 227 13.52 -8.94 5.32
CA LYS A 227 14.97 -8.88 5.13
C LYS A 227 15.39 -9.46 3.80
N ARG A 228 16.23 -8.73 3.08
CA ARG A 228 16.87 -9.23 1.87
C ARG A 228 17.99 -10.20 2.22
N GLU A 229 17.84 -11.45 1.80
CA GLU A 229 18.84 -12.49 1.97
C GLU A 229 19.88 -12.46 0.85
N ASN A 230 21.07 -12.98 1.14
CA ASN A 230 22.15 -13.06 0.16
C ASN A 230 21.72 -13.97 -1.02
N LYS A 231 21.77 -13.45 -2.25
CA LYS A 231 21.40 -14.15 -3.49
C LYS A 231 22.09 -15.50 -3.70
N LYS A 232 23.25 -15.73 -3.06
CA LYS A 232 23.98 -17.01 -3.14
C LYS A 232 23.34 -18.12 -2.29
N THR A 233 22.54 -17.76 -1.28
CA THR A 233 21.85 -18.73 -0.41
C THR A 233 20.61 -19.31 -1.09
N ILE A 234 20.15 -20.49 -0.65
CA ILE A 234 18.91 -21.10 -1.15
C ILE A 234 17.72 -20.15 -0.91
N ILE A 235 17.67 -19.53 0.26
CA ILE A 235 16.62 -18.57 0.62
C ILE A 235 16.70 -17.34 -0.30
N GLY A 236 17.88 -16.78 -0.54
CA GLY A 236 18.07 -15.67 -1.47
C GLY A 236 17.69 -15.99 -2.93
N LYS A 237 17.87 -17.25 -3.37
CA LYS A 237 17.37 -17.73 -4.67
C LYS A 237 15.84 -17.81 -4.68
N ILE A 238 15.21 -18.37 -3.65
CA ILE A 238 13.74 -18.41 -3.52
C ILE A 238 13.17 -16.98 -3.50
N GLN A 239 13.79 -16.09 -2.73
CA GLN A 239 13.48 -14.68 -2.68
C GLN A 239 13.54 -13.99 -4.05
N SER A 240 14.40 -14.43 -4.97
CA SER A 240 14.48 -13.85 -6.32
C SER A 240 13.27 -14.17 -7.22
N PHE A 241 12.52 -15.22 -6.90
CA PHE A 241 11.27 -15.57 -7.60
C PHE A 241 10.04 -14.87 -7.02
N ILE A 242 10.13 -14.40 -5.78
CA ILE A 242 9.13 -13.54 -5.16
C ILE A 242 9.45 -12.11 -5.62
N PRO A 243 8.48 -11.29 -6.03
CA PRO A 243 8.74 -9.93 -6.50
C PRO A 243 9.10 -8.96 -5.35
N ILE A 244 10.07 -9.33 -4.50
CA ILE A 244 10.53 -8.62 -3.28
C ILE A 244 11.09 -7.24 -3.58
N LYS A 245 11.48 -6.96 -4.84
CA LYS A 245 11.89 -5.62 -5.27
C LYS A 245 10.83 -4.53 -5.00
N TYR A 246 9.58 -4.92 -4.74
CA TYR A 246 8.48 -4.04 -4.40
C TYR A 246 8.13 -4.00 -2.90
N TYR A 247 8.72 -4.87 -2.06
CA TYR A 247 8.33 -5.04 -0.65
C TYR A 247 9.39 -4.53 0.34
N ASN A 248 10.67 -4.48 -0.05
CA ASN A 248 11.74 -3.99 0.81
C ASN A 248 12.03 -2.51 0.54
N ASN A 249 11.74 -1.67 1.54
CA ASN A 249 12.10 -0.25 1.60
C ASN A 249 13.35 0.02 2.46
N VAL A 250 14.05 -1.06 2.88
CA VAL A 250 15.28 -1.02 3.69
C VAL A 250 16.40 -1.75 2.96
#